data_AF-Q2KKS8-F1
#
_entry.id   AF-Q2KKS8-F1
#
_cell.length_a   1.000
_cell.length_b   1.000
_cell.length_c   1.000
_cell.angle_alpha   90.00
_cell.angle_beta   90.00
_cell.angle_gamma   90.00
#
_symmetry.space_group_name_H-M   'P 1'
#
loop_
_entity.id
_entity.type
_entity.pdbx_description
1 polymer ?
#
loop_
_entity_poly.entity_id
_entity_poly.type
_entity_poly.pdbx_seq_one_letter_code
_entity_poly.pdbx_strand_id
1 'polypeptide(L)'
;YLQIAQKPEEPDTLQSAGKAMWERLTAPEDGFSKLQRENLAIIESYGKSLMEVVCRDACDGHEISRMLALAVLDRILSIDRQNQWLVYVCNSGYLRSLVESLRQDDVALQSLLTPQPPV
;
A
#
# COMPACT_ATOMS: atom_id res chain seq x y z
N TYR A 1 9.92 7.47 -1.87
CA TYR A 1 9.37 8.80 -2.21
C TYR A 1 8.03 9.06 -1.51
N LEU A 2 7.00 8.22 -1.73
CA LEU A 2 5.68 8.38 -1.10
C LEU A 2 5.67 8.31 0.45
N GLN A 3 6.63 7.61 1.05
CA GLN A 3 6.82 7.59 2.51
C GLN A 3 7.35 8.92 3.07
N ILE A 4 8.10 9.69 2.27
CA ILE A 4 8.69 10.98 2.69
C ILE A 4 7.62 12.08 2.76
N ALA A 5 6.57 11.95 1.93
CA ALA A 5 5.41 12.85 1.93
C ALA A 5 4.40 12.55 3.06
N GLN A 6 4.78 11.79 4.09
CA GLN A 6 3.91 11.56 5.24
C GLN A 6 4.22 12.50 6.38
N LYS A 7 3.13 12.88 7.05
CA LYS A 7 3.25 13.40 8.39
C LYS A 7 3.80 12.29 9.30
N PRO A 8 4.81 12.55 10.14
CA PRO A 8 5.27 11.60 11.14
C PRO A 8 4.09 11.20 12.03
N GLU A 9 3.94 9.90 12.32
CA GLU A 9 3.00 9.45 13.35
C GLU A 9 3.51 9.95 14.71
N GLU A 10 2.82 10.94 15.27
CA GLU A 10 3.04 11.33 16.66
C GLU A 10 2.42 10.26 17.58
N PRO A 11 3.12 9.77 18.61
CA PRO A 11 2.56 8.78 19.53
C PRO A 11 1.27 9.30 20.17
N ASP A 12 0.27 8.42 20.27
CA ASP A 12 -1.12 8.68 20.73
C ASP A 12 -1.24 9.41 22.08
N THR A 13 -0.15 9.56 22.83
CA THR A 13 -0.12 10.23 24.13
C THR A 13 -0.28 11.76 24.07
N LEU A 14 -0.19 12.40 22.89
CA LEU A 14 -0.26 13.87 22.75
C LEU A 14 -1.51 14.41 22.02
N GLN A 15 -2.34 13.58 21.40
CA GLN A 15 -3.44 14.06 20.53
C GLN A 15 -4.77 14.34 21.23
N SER A 16 -4.95 13.95 22.50
CA SER A 16 -6.23 14.17 23.20
C SER A 16 -6.43 15.61 23.72
N ALA A 17 -5.40 16.45 23.70
CA ALA A 17 -5.49 17.83 24.17
C ALA A 17 -5.77 18.83 23.03
N GLY A 18 -7.03 18.90 22.61
CA GLY A 18 -7.70 20.16 22.27
C GLY A 18 -7.10 21.05 21.17
N LYS A 19 -7.09 20.61 19.91
CA LYS A 19 -7.22 21.56 18.80
C LYS A 19 -8.69 21.78 18.52
N ALA A 20 -9.17 22.99 18.78
CA ALA A 20 -10.57 23.31 18.61
C ALA A 20 -11.01 23.09 17.15
N MET A 21 -12.19 22.52 16.95
CA MET A 21 -12.73 22.18 15.62
C MET A 21 -12.65 23.35 14.62
N TRP A 22 -12.79 24.59 15.11
CA TRP A 22 -12.67 25.80 14.29
C TRP A 22 -11.23 26.08 13.82
N GLU A 23 -10.21 25.82 14.63
CA GLU A 23 -8.81 25.94 14.20
C GLU A 23 -8.48 24.96 13.08
N ARG A 24 -9.06 23.75 13.11
CA ARG A 24 -8.89 22.77 12.02
C ARG A 24 -9.59 23.19 10.72
N LEU A 25 -10.67 23.95 10.81
CA LEU A 25 -11.43 24.45 9.67
C LEU A 25 -10.77 25.68 9.03
N THR A 26 -10.07 26.50 9.82
CA THR A 26 -9.37 27.70 9.34
C THR A 26 -7.86 27.49 9.14
N ALA A 27 -7.31 26.37 9.60
CA ALA A 27 -5.90 26.07 9.43
C ALA A 27 -5.57 25.95 7.93
N PRO A 28 -4.50 26.61 7.46
CA PRO A 28 -4.03 26.42 6.10
C PRO A 28 -3.70 24.95 5.86
N GLU A 29 -3.91 24.48 4.63
CA GLU A 29 -3.67 23.09 4.27
C GLU A 29 -2.24 22.68 4.65
N ASP A 30 -2.11 21.59 5.41
CA ASP A 30 -0.83 21.01 5.79
C ASP A 30 -0.05 20.63 4.53
N GLY A 31 1.21 21.07 4.42
CA GLY A 31 2.06 20.83 3.25
C GLY A 31 2.18 19.34 2.91
N PHE A 32 2.10 18.44 3.90
CA PHE A 32 2.08 16.99 3.67
C PHE A 32 0.81 16.55 2.94
N SER A 33 -0.36 17.09 3.31
CA SER A 33 -1.63 16.77 2.65
C SER A 33 -1.64 17.26 1.20
N LYS A 34 -1.09 18.45 0.96
CA LYS A 34 -0.93 18.99 -0.40
C LYS A 34 -0.03 18.10 -1.26
N LEU A 35 1.15 17.72 -0.74
CA LEU A 35 2.09 16.83 -1.43
C LEU A 35 1.50 15.44 -1.71
N GLN A 36 0.73 14.88 -0.78
CA GLN A 36 0.04 13.60 -1.01
C GLN A 36 -0.96 13.70 -2.16
N ARG A 37 -1.74 14.78 -2.21
CA ARG A 37 -2.71 15.01 -3.29
C ARG A 37 -2.01 15.16 -4.65
N GLU A 38 -0.93 15.93 -4.71
CA GLU A 38 -0.15 16.12 -5.93
C GLU A 38 0.48 14.80 -6.41
N ASN A 39 1.06 14.02 -5.49
CA ASN A 39 1.61 12.70 -5.81
C ASN A 39 0.52 11.75 -6.34
N LEU A 40 -0.66 11.74 -5.72
CA LEU A 40 -1.76 10.88 -6.17
C LEU A 40 -2.25 11.31 -7.56
N ALA A 41 -2.39 12.61 -7.83
CA ALA A 41 -2.79 13.11 -9.15
C ALA A 41 -1.78 12.70 -10.25
N ILE A 42 -0.49 12.71 -9.95
CA ILE A 42 0.56 12.23 -10.88
C ILE A 42 0.40 10.72 -11.09
N ILE A 43 0.19 9.93 -10.04
CA ILE A 43 -0.02 8.48 -10.13
C ILE A 43 -1.27 8.16 -10.98
N GLU A 44 -2.38 8.86 -10.74
CA GLU A 44 -3.62 8.72 -11.50
C GLU A 44 -3.46 9.07 -12.97
N SER A 45 -2.56 10.00 -13.31
CA SER A 45 -2.28 10.37 -14.71
C SER A 45 -1.72 9.22 -15.56
N TYR A 46 -1.05 8.24 -14.93
CA TYR A 46 -0.61 7.02 -15.60
C TYR A 46 -1.75 6.01 -15.83
N GLY A 47 -2.86 6.18 -15.12
CA GLY A 47 -4.07 5.39 -15.27
C GLY A 47 -3.88 3.89 -15.06
N LYS A 48 -4.71 3.10 -15.74
CA LYS A 48 -4.78 1.63 -15.58
C LYS A 48 -3.48 0.91 -15.90
N SER A 49 -2.65 1.44 -16.80
CA SER A 49 -1.37 0.82 -17.18
C SER A 49 -0.45 0.65 -15.97
N LEU A 50 -0.35 1.68 -15.12
CA LEU A 50 0.44 1.60 -13.89
C LEU A 50 -0.19 0.62 -12.89
N MET A 51 -1.52 0.63 -12.77
CA MET A 51 -2.24 -0.30 -11.89
C MET A 51 -1.99 -1.75 -12.31
N GLU A 52 -2.03 -2.05 -13.60
CA GLU A 52 -1.75 -3.38 -14.18
C GLU A 52 -0.33 -3.84 -13.86
N VAL A 53 0.67 -3.00 -14.09
CA VAL A 53 2.09 -3.35 -13.84
C VAL A 53 2.32 -3.61 -12.35
N VAL A 54 1.86 -2.71 -11.47
CA VAL A 54 2.04 -2.87 -10.02
C VAL A 54 1.31 -4.12 -9.51
N CYS A 55 0.07 -4.36 -9.95
CA CYS A 55 -0.69 -5.51 -9.50
C CYS A 55 -0.12 -6.83 -10.06
N ARG A 56 0.36 -6.84 -11.31
CA ARG A 56 1.01 -8.00 -11.91
C ARG A 56 2.31 -8.32 -11.18
N ASP A 57 3.17 -7.32 -10.95
CA ASP A 57 4.44 -7.55 -10.25
C ASP A 57 4.22 -7.95 -8.78
N ALA A 58 3.12 -7.51 -8.15
CA ALA A 58 2.72 -7.98 -6.83
C ALA A 58 2.23 -9.45 -6.79
N CYS A 59 1.76 -10.00 -7.91
CA CYS A 59 1.27 -11.39 -7.99
C CYS A 59 2.31 -12.35 -8.57
N ASP A 60 2.95 -11.97 -9.67
CA ASP A 60 3.82 -12.84 -10.50
C ASP A 60 5.30 -12.43 -10.46
N GLY A 61 5.66 -11.39 -9.70
CA GLY A 61 7.04 -10.93 -9.60
C GLY A 61 7.94 -11.92 -8.84
N HIS A 62 9.24 -11.92 -9.18
CA HIS A 62 10.26 -12.53 -8.33
C HIS A 62 10.22 -11.92 -6.92
N GLU A 63 10.67 -12.65 -5.89
CA GLU A 63 10.51 -12.29 -4.48
C GLU A 63 10.79 -10.80 -4.16
N ILE A 64 11.87 -10.24 -4.71
CA ILE A 64 12.25 -8.83 -4.52
C ILE A 64 11.27 -7.88 -5.21
N SER A 65 10.91 -8.15 -6.47
CA SER A 65 9.96 -7.34 -7.24
C SER A 65 8.57 -7.38 -6.59
N ARG A 66 8.13 -8.56 -6.17
CA ARG A 66 6.89 -8.78 -5.43
C ARG A 66 6.84 -7.97 -4.13
N MET A 67 7.90 -8.03 -3.34
CA MET A 67 8.02 -7.24 -2.10
C MET A 67 7.93 -5.73 -2.37
N LEU A 68 8.64 -5.22 -3.37
CA LEU A 68 8.60 -3.80 -3.72
C LEU A 68 7.24 -3.36 -4.27
N ALA A 69 6.62 -4.17 -5.13
CA ALA A 69 5.30 -3.91 -5.69
C ALA A 69 4.21 -3.89 -4.60
N LEU A 70 4.26 -4.83 -3.65
CA LEU A 70 3.37 -4.86 -2.49
C LEU A 70 3.56 -3.63 -1.59
N ALA A 71 4.80 -3.20 -1.34
CA ALA A 71 5.08 -1.99 -0.57
C ALA A 71 4.56 -0.72 -1.26
N VAL A 72 4.67 -0.64 -2.59
CA VAL A 72 4.08 0.45 -3.38
C VAL A 72 2.56 0.40 -3.35
N LEU A 73 1.97 -0.79 -3.49
CA LEU A 73 0.52 -0.97 -3.48
C LEU A 73 -0.08 -0.58 -2.13
N ASP A 74 0.48 -1.06 -1.03
CA ASP A 74 0.10 -0.66 0.34
C ASP A 74 0.14 0.86 0.51
N ARG A 75 1.23 1.47 0.04
CA ARG A 75 1.43 2.91 0.10
C ARG A 75 0.37 3.68 -0.68
N ILE A 76 0.01 3.24 -1.89
CA ILE A 76 -1.00 3.89 -2.72
C ILE A 76 -2.39 3.72 -2.10
N LEU A 77 -2.73 2.51 -1.65
CA LEU A 77 -3.99 2.23 -0.98
C LEU A 77 -4.19 3.10 0.27
N SER A 78 -3.12 3.40 1.00
CA SER A 78 -3.20 4.28 2.19
C SER A 78 -3.53 5.75 1.86
N ILE A 79 -3.27 6.22 0.63
CA ILE A 79 -3.49 7.63 0.23
C ILE A 79 -4.65 7.80 -0.77
N ASP A 80 -5.09 6.74 -1.44
CA ASP A 80 -6.21 6.74 -2.39
C ASP A 80 -7.56 6.83 -1.66
N ARG A 81 -8.04 8.06 -1.46
CA ARG A 81 -9.33 8.32 -0.79
C ARG A 81 -10.55 7.85 -1.58
N GLN A 82 -10.43 7.67 -2.90
CA GLN A 82 -11.53 7.26 -3.77
C GLN A 82 -11.62 5.74 -3.93
N ASN A 83 -10.69 5.00 -3.34
CA ASN A 83 -10.58 3.54 -3.42
C ASN A 83 -10.56 3.00 -4.86
N GLN A 84 -10.10 3.79 -5.83
CA GLN A 84 -9.97 3.35 -7.22
C GLN A 84 -9.02 2.16 -7.36
N TRP A 85 -7.91 2.19 -6.63
CA TRP A 85 -6.92 1.12 -6.59
C TRP A 85 -7.48 -0.14 -5.93
N LEU A 86 -8.18 0.01 -4.81
CA LEU A 86 -8.80 -1.12 -4.11
C LEU A 86 -9.84 -1.80 -5.00
N VAL A 87 -10.75 -1.01 -5.59
CA VAL A 87 -11.80 -1.52 -6.49
C VAL A 87 -11.18 -2.25 -7.68
N TYR A 88 -10.11 -1.72 -8.26
CA TYR A 88 -9.40 -2.37 -9.36
C TYR A 88 -8.77 -3.70 -8.94
N VAL A 89 -8.06 -3.76 -7.81
CA VAL A 89 -7.45 -4.99 -7.28
C VAL A 89 -8.49 -6.08 -7.01
N CYS A 90 -9.64 -5.70 -6.46
CA CYS A 90 -10.75 -6.62 -6.20
C CYS A 90 -11.40 -7.15 -7.50
N ASN A 91 -11.70 -6.26 -8.44
CA ASN A 91 -12.48 -6.62 -9.64
C ASN A 91 -11.65 -7.30 -10.72
N SER A 92 -10.34 -7.06 -10.76
CA SER A 92 -9.43 -7.66 -11.76
C SER A 92 -8.85 -9.02 -11.32
N GLY A 93 -9.24 -9.54 -10.16
CA GLY A 93 -8.82 -10.85 -9.67
C GLY A 93 -7.47 -10.90 -8.95
N TYR A 94 -6.75 -9.78 -8.86
CA TYR A 94 -5.46 -9.71 -8.17
C TYR A 94 -5.57 -10.04 -6.68
N LEU A 95 -6.64 -9.60 -6.00
CA LEU A 95 -6.87 -9.98 -4.59
C LEU A 95 -6.99 -11.50 -4.43
N ARG A 96 -7.68 -12.17 -5.35
CA ARG A 96 -7.79 -13.63 -5.34
C ARG A 96 -6.42 -14.28 -5.55
N SER A 97 -5.63 -13.77 -6.50
CA SER A 97 -4.28 -14.29 -6.76
C SER A 97 -3.38 -14.18 -5.53
N LEU A 98 -3.40 -13.02 -4.85
CA LEU A 98 -2.65 -12.80 -3.61
C LEU A 98 -3.08 -13.74 -2.47
N VAL A 99 -4.38 -13.97 -2.29
CA VAL A 99 -4.87 -14.91 -1.28
C VAL A 99 -4.43 -16.34 -1.59
N GLU A 100 -4.47 -16.73 -2.86
CA GLU A 100 -4.03 -18.04 -3.30
C GLU A 100 -2.51 -18.21 -3.14
N SER A 101 -1.71 -17.17 -3.43
CA SER A 101 -0.27 -17.22 -3.23
C SER A 101 0.10 -17.34 -1.75
N LEU A 102 -0.62 -16.68 -0.84
CA LEU A 102 -0.40 -16.83 0.61
C LEU A 102 -0.60 -18.29 1.08
N ARG A 103 -1.58 -18.98 0.52
CA ARG A 103 -1.80 -20.41 0.80
C ARG A 103 -0.63 -21.26 0.33
N GLN A 104 -0.09 -20.96 -0.85
CA GLN A 104 1.07 -21.67 -1.40
C GLN A 104 2.34 -21.38 -0.60
N ASP A 105 2.54 -20.13 -0.19
CA ASP A 105 3.66 -19.71 0.65
C ASP A 105 3.62 -20.44 2.02
N ASP A 106 2.45 -20.61 2.64
CA ASP A 106 2.31 -21.39 3.88
C ASP A 106 2.74 -22.87 3.70
N VAL A 107 2.31 -23.52 2.62
CA VAL A 107 2.73 -24.90 2.30
C VAL A 107 4.25 -24.96 2.08
N ALA A 108 4.82 -23.98 1.37
CA ALA A 108 6.25 -23.89 1.16
C ALA A 108 7.01 -23.72 2.49
N LEU A 109 6.55 -22.84 3.37
CA LEU A 109 7.13 -22.62 4.70
C LEU A 109 7.06 -23.88 5.56
N GLN A 110 5.93 -24.59 5.56
CA GLN A 110 5.80 -25.86 6.28
C GLN A 110 6.75 -26.93 5.74
N SER A 111 6.97 -26.98 4.42
CA SER A 111 7.91 -27.93 3.81
C SER A 111 9.35 -27.70 4.26
N LEU A 112 9.75 -26.43 4.48
CA LEU A 112 11.09 -26.09 4.99
C LEU A 112 11.32 -26.55 6.43
N LEU A 113 10.24 -26.77 7.20
CA LEU A 113 10.31 -27.30 8.55
C LEU A 113 10.43 -28.83 8.60
N THR A 114 10.19 -29.52 7.48
CA THR A 114 10.36 -30.98 7.42
C THR A 114 11.85 -31.33 7.35
N PRO A 115 12.32 -32.32 8.16
CA PRO A 115 13.72 -32.71 8.15
C PRO A 115 14.11 -33.18 6.75
N GLN A 116 15.06 -32.50 6.12
CA GLN A 116 15.62 -32.99 4.88
C GLN A 116 16.45 -34.25 5.17
N PRO A 117 16.27 -35.33 4.39
CA PRO A 117 17.10 -36.52 4.55
C PRO A 117 18.58 -36.12 4.37
N PRO A 118 19.50 -36.66 5.19
CA PRO A 118 20.92 -36.36 5.05
C PRO A 118 21.40 -36.80 3.66
N VAL A 119 22.08 -35.88 2.98
CA VAL A 119 22.81 -36.10 1.71
C VAL A 119 24.04 -36.99 1.92
#